data_AF-A0A7S2QQB8-F1
#
_entry.id   AF-A0A7S2QQB8-F1
#
_cell.length_a   1.000
_cell.length_b   1.000
_cell.length_c   1.000
_cell.angle_alpha   90.00
_cell.angle_beta   90.00
_cell.angle_gamma   90.00
#
_symmetry.space_group_name_H-M   'P 1'
#
loop_
_entity.id
_entity.type
_entity.pdbx_description
1 polymer ?
#
loop_
_entity_poly.entity_id
_entity_poly.type
_entity_poly.pdbx_seq_one_letter_code
_entity_poly.pdbx_strand_id
1 'polypeptide(L)'
;NATKPTDVEPCLPRIDNIYDPLLSTHFKQHVSLNSVSNLLFHSVALSAWKQGYGEAWSLRCNPSSGNLHPTEFYVILPAGVDGLTSQTRPAIFHYLPFTHSLTLSTL
;
A
#
# COMPACT_ATOMS: atom_id res chain seq x y z
N ASN A 1 -5.74 29.39 21.77
CA ASN A 1 -4.77 29.24 20.66
C ASN A 1 -4.23 27.82 20.67
N ALA A 2 -4.87 26.92 19.92
CA ALA A 2 -4.35 25.56 19.73
C ALA A 2 -3.19 25.62 18.75
N THR A 3 -2.00 25.21 19.19
CA THR A 3 -0.83 25.02 18.33
C THR A 3 -1.15 23.93 17.30
N LYS A 4 -0.98 24.25 16.00
CA LYS A 4 -0.99 23.26 14.92
C LYS A 4 -0.01 22.13 15.31
N PRO A 5 -0.40 20.84 15.23
CA PRO A 5 0.55 19.76 15.48
C PRO A 5 1.75 20.01 14.56
N THR A 6 2.94 20.01 15.14
CA THR A 6 4.17 20.18 14.39
C THR A 6 4.23 19.06 13.37
N ASP A 7 4.16 19.43 12.09
CA ASP A 7 4.42 18.56 10.95
C ASP A 7 5.93 18.18 11.00
N VAL A 8 6.32 17.39 11.99
CA VAL A 8 7.63 16.74 12.00
C VAL A 8 7.52 15.69 10.92
N GLU A 9 8.02 16.02 9.73
CA GLU A 9 8.14 15.05 8.66
C GLU A 9 8.97 13.88 9.22
N PRO A 10 8.46 12.64 9.22
CA PRO A 10 9.22 11.51 9.70
C PRO A 10 10.53 11.46 8.91
N CYS A 11 11.65 11.36 9.61
CA CYS A 11 12.97 11.22 9.00
C CYS A 11 13.05 9.82 8.35
N LEU A 12 12.45 9.68 7.17
CA LEU A 12 12.50 8.46 6.40
C LEU A 12 13.94 8.25 5.96
N PRO A 13 14.49 7.03 6.09
CA PRO A 13 15.84 6.76 5.64
C PRO A 13 15.95 7.07 4.14
N ARG A 14 17.05 7.71 3.73
CA ARG A 14 17.38 7.87 2.32
C ARG A 14 17.38 6.51 1.63
N ILE A 15 16.97 6.46 0.36
CA ILE A 15 16.94 5.22 -0.42
C ILE A 15 18.30 4.52 -0.45
N ASP A 16 19.39 5.30 -0.46
CA ASP A 16 20.78 4.82 -0.44
C ASP A 16 21.13 4.07 0.86
N ASN A 17 20.42 4.35 1.96
CA ASN A 17 20.69 3.78 3.28
C ASN A 17 19.92 2.47 3.54
N ILE A 18 18.97 2.09 2.67
CA ILE A 18 18.11 0.92 2.87
C ILE A 18 18.92 -0.39 2.91
N TYR A 19 20.03 -0.44 2.17
CA TYR A 19 20.88 -1.62 2.08
C TYR A 19 22.14 -1.54 2.97
N ASP A 20 22.35 -0.44 3.70
CA ASP A 20 23.48 -0.34 4.62
C ASP A 20 23.23 -1.25 5.83
N PRO A 21 24.00 -2.35 6.00
CA PRO A 21 23.77 -3.28 7.08
C PRO A 21 23.92 -2.64 8.47
N LEU A 22 24.72 -1.56 8.60
CA LEU A 22 24.91 -0.82 9.84
C LEU A 22 23.71 0.07 10.20
N LEU A 23 22.95 0.53 9.20
CA LEU A 23 21.73 1.31 9.38
C LEU A 23 20.45 0.43 9.38
N SER A 24 20.51 -0.75 8.77
CA SER A 24 19.39 -1.70 8.64
C SER A 24 18.87 -2.23 9.99
N THR A 25 19.69 -2.19 11.04
CA THR A 25 19.33 -2.60 12.39
C THR A 25 18.42 -1.61 13.12
N HIS A 26 18.38 -0.34 12.70
CA HIS A 26 17.66 0.72 13.43
C HIS A 26 16.22 0.96 12.95
N PHE A 27 15.84 0.48 11.76
CA PHE A 27 14.56 0.79 11.13
C PHE A 27 13.70 -0.43 10.80
N LYS A 28 13.71 -1.46 11.66
CA LYS A 28 12.77 -2.57 11.56
C LYS A 28 11.40 -2.15 12.09
N GLN A 29 10.60 -1.51 11.26
CA GLN A 29 9.23 -1.18 11.61
C GLN A 29 8.34 -2.41 11.46
N HIS A 30 7.47 -2.66 12.44
CA HIS A 30 6.52 -3.77 12.39
C HIS A 30 5.50 -3.55 11.26
N VAL A 31 5.11 -4.64 10.59
CA VAL A 31 4.03 -4.59 9.60
C VAL A 31 2.73 -4.25 10.33
N SER A 32 2.08 -3.18 9.89
CA SER A 32 0.80 -2.67 10.41
C SER A 32 -0.17 -2.40 9.27
N LEU A 33 -1.47 -2.27 9.60
CA LEU A 33 -2.50 -1.82 8.66
C LEU A 33 -2.05 -0.57 7.89
N ASN A 34 -1.52 0.45 8.57
CA ASN A 34 -1.07 1.70 7.93
C ASN A 34 0.10 1.45 6.98
N SER A 35 1.11 0.67 7.37
CA SER A 35 2.24 0.39 6.48
C SER A 35 1.83 -0.36 5.21
N VAL A 36 0.90 -1.32 5.33
CA VAL A 36 0.37 -2.10 4.20
C VAL A 36 -0.51 -1.22 3.32
N SER A 37 -1.40 -0.42 3.91
CA SER A 37 -2.23 0.55 3.19
C SER A 37 -1.37 1.55 2.41
N ASN A 38 -0.36 2.15 3.04
CA ASN A 38 0.56 3.08 2.37
C ASN A 38 1.32 2.41 1.22
N LEU A 39 1.84 1.20 1.43
CA LEU A 39 2.52 0.45 0.38
C LEU A 39 1.59 0.24 -0.83
N LEU A 40 0.36 -0.23 -0.60
CA LEU A 40 -0.61 -0.48 -1.67
C LEU A 40 -1.07 0.82 -2.35
N PHE A 41 -1.26 1.89 -1.58
CA PHE A 41 -1.66 3.21 -2.08
C PHE A 41 -0.62 3.77 -3.06
N HIS A 42 0.65 3.76 -2.65
CA HIS A 42 1.72 4.31 -3.47
C HIS A 42 2.19 3.39 -4.61
N SER A 43 1.91 2.09 -4.53
CA SER A 43 2.40 1.13 -5.54
C SER A 43 1.35 0.78 -6.60
N VAL A 44 0.09 0.53 -6.19
CA VAL A 44 -0.88 -0.20 -7.03
C VAL A 44 -2.31 0.33 -6.96
N ALA A 45 -2.58 1.40 -6.21
CA ALA A 45 -3.91 2.01 -6.15
C ALA A 45 -4.27 2.82 -7.40
N LEU A 46 -5.54 3.22 -7.47
CA LEU A 46 -5.98 4.24 -8.42
C LEU A 46 -5.32 5.58 -8.05
N SER A 47 -4.68 6.22 -9.03
CA SER A 47 -3.95 7.48 -8.83
C SER A 47 -4.75 8.71 -9.27
N ALA A 48 -5.63 8.55 -10.27
CA ALA A 48 -6.45 9.63 -10.82
C ALA A 48 -7.60 9.07 -11.68
N TRP A 49 -8.49 9.97 -12.09
CA TRP A 49 -9.50 9.72 -13.13
C TRP A 49 -9.26 10.65 -14.31
N LYS A 50 -9.45 10.14 -15.52
CA LYS A 50 -9.45 10.92 -16.77
C LYS A 50 -10.82 10.84 -17.41
N GLN A 51 -11.16 11.88 -18.17
CA GLN A 51 -12.39 11.95 -18.95
C GLN A 51 -12.09 12.53 -20.33
N GLY A 52 -12.70 11.98 -21.37
CA GLY A 52 -12.55 12.43 -22.75
C GLY A 52 -13.38 11.58 -23.70
N TYR A 53 -13.78 12.15 -24.84
CA TYR A 53 -14.56 11.45 -25.87
C TYR A 53 -15.85 10.76 -25.37
N GLY A 54 -16.48 11.32 -24.33
CA GLY A 54 -17.70 10.77 -23.72
C GLY A 54 -17.47 9.68 -22.68
N GLU A 55 -16.22 9.26 -22.46
CA GLU A 55 -15.85 8.18 -21.55
C GLU A 55 -15.02 8.71 -20.37
N ALA A 56 -15.05 7.98 -19.24
CA ALA A 56 -14.19 8.23 -18.09
C ALA A 56 -13.49 6.93 -17.67
N TRP A 57 -12.21 7.01 -17.34
CA TRP A 57 -11.39 5.87 -16.94
C TRP A 57 -10.47 6.21 -15.79
N SER A 58 -10.20 5.20 -14.96
CA SER A 58 -9.26 5.34 -13.85
C SER A 58 -7.83 5.11 -14.34
N LEU A 59 -6.88 5.78 -13.70
CA LEU A 59 -5.44 5.54 -13.81
C LEU A 59 -4.95 4.88 -12.53
N ARG A 60 -3.86 4.10 -12.62
CA ARG A 60 -3.19 3.52 -11.44
C ARG A 60 -1.79 4.06 -11.25
N CYS A 61 -1.24 3.85 -10.05
CA CYS A 61 0.17 4.10 -9.75
C CYS A 61 1.10 3.21 -10.58
N ASN A 62 0.68 1.98 -10.92
CA ASN A 62 1.43 1.07 -11.78
C ASN A 62 1.06 1.26 -13.26
N PRO A 63 1.95 1.79 -14.13
CA PRO A 63 1.61 2.04 -15.54
C PRO A 63 1.31 0.74 -16.30
N SER A 64 0.35 0.80 -17.23
CA SER A 64 -0.04 -0.33 -18.08
C SER A 64 -0.32 0.17 -19.51
N SER A 65 0.20 -0.54 -20.52
CA SER A 65 -0.06 -0.20 -21.92
C SER A 65 -1.56 -0.27 -22.22
N GLY A 66 -2.08 0.78 -22.85
CA GLY A 66 -3.51 0.91 -23.14
C GLY A 66 -4.42 1.04 -21.92
N ASN A 67 -3.88 1.23 -20.71
CA ASN A 67 -4.65 1.35 -19.47
C ASN A 67 -5.56 0.13 -19.17
N LEU A 68 -5.16 -1.07 -19.64
CA LEU A 68 -5.98 -2.28 -19.53
C LEU A 68 -5.90 -2.94 -18.16
N HIS A 69 -4.75 -2.83 -17.48
CA HIS A 69 -4.47 -3.43 -16.16
C HIS A 69 -4.98 -4.87 -15.99
N PRO A 70 -4.51 -5.85 -16.79
CA PRO A 70 -4.87 -7.27 -16.64
C PRO A 70 -4.26 -7.93 -15.38
N THR A 71 -3.76 -7.13 -14.44
CA THR A 71 -2.98 -7.58 -13.28
C THR A 71 -3.79 -7.38 -12.02
N GLU A 72 -3.94 -8.48 -11.27
CA GLU A 72 -4.48 -8.49 -9.92
C GLU A 72 -3.35 -8.56 -8.89
N PHE A 73 -3.57 -7.94 -7.74
CA PHE A 73 -2.58 -7.88 -6.67
C PHE A 73 -3.07 -8.67 -5.46
N TYR A 74 -2.19 -9.53 -4.95
CA TYR A 74 -2.43 -10.31 -3.74
C TYR A 74 -1.35 -10.00 -2.72
N VAL A 75 -1.73 -9.98 -1.45
CA VAL A 75 -0.80 -9.78 -0.33
C VAL A 75 -0.87 -11.00 0.58
N ILE A 76 0.30 -11.54 0.92
CA ILE A 76 0.44 -12.61 1.91
C ILE A 76 0.86 -11.94 3.22
N LEU A 77 0.04 -12.11 4.25
CA LEU A 77 0.26 -11.48 5.55
C LEU A 77 0.44 -12.55 6.63
N PRO A 78 1.31 -12.32 7.64
CA PRO A 78 1.39 -13.18 8.81
C PRO A 78 0.10 -13.11 9.64
N ALA A 79 -0.06 -14.06 10.56
CA ALA A 79 -1.15 -14.04 11.53
C ALA A 79 -1.04 -12.83 12.46
N GLY A 80 -2.19 -12.33 12.94
CA GLY A 80 -2.23 -11.34 14.02
C GLY A 80 -1.66 -9.96 13.69
N VAL A 81 -1.73 -9.51 12.43
CA VAL A 81 -1.45 -8.09 12.11
C VAL A 81 -2.62 -7.24 12.59
N ASP A 82 -2.39 -6.47 13.66
CA ASP A 82 -3.40 -5.62 14.29
C ASP A 82 -4.10 -4.71 13.28
N GLY A 83 -5.43 -4.69 13.35
CA GLY A 83 -6.30 -3.89 12.48
C GLY A 83 -6.43 -4.39 11.04
N LEU A 84 -5.65 -5.39 10.62
CA LEU A 84 -5.65 -5.90 9.24
C LEU A 84 -6.29 -7.28 9.13
N THR A 85 -6.03 -8.15 10.10
CA THR A 85 -6.59 -9.51 10.09
C THR A 85 -6.75 -10.10 11.49
N SER A 86 -7.89 -10.73 11.73
CA SER A 86 -8.14 -11.58 12.90
C SER A 86 -7.69 -13.04 12.68
N GLN A 87 -7.05 -13.34 11.54
CA GLN A 87 -6.61 -14.68 11.21
C GLN A 87 -5.49 -15.13 12.15
N THR A 88 -5.61 -16.36 12.63
CA THR A 88 -4.64 -17.03 13.51
C THR A 88 -3.53 -17.73 12.73
N ARG A 89 -3.58 -17.70 11.40
CA ARG A 89 -2.58 -18.24 10.48
C ARG A 89 -2.28 -17.23 9.38
N PRO A 90 -1.10 -17.31 8.73
CA PRO A 90 -0.84 -16.53 7.54
C PRO A 90 -1.94 -16.75 6.49
N ALA A 91 -2.33 -15.68 5.80
CA ALA A 91 -3.43 -15.71 4.85
C ALA A 91 -3.11 -14.86 3.63
N ILE A 92 -3.78 -15.20 2.52
CA ILE A 92 -3.69 -14.49 1.24
C ILE A 92 -4.90 -13.57 1.12
N PHE A 93 -4.65 -12.33 0.72
CA PHE A 93 -5.68 -11.33 0.52
C PHE A 93 -5.61 -10.78 -0.90
N HIS A 94 -6.76 -10.63 -1.54
CA HIS A 94 -6.90 -9.97 -2.82
C HIS A 94 -7.09 -8.48 -2.59
N TYR A 95 -6.29 -7.65 -3.26
CA TYR A 95 -6.39 -6.20 -3.18
C TYR A 95 -7.37 -5.66 -4.22
N LEU A 96 -8.34 -4.87 -3.76
CA LEU A 96 -9.36 -4.22 -4.57
C LEU A 96 -8.99 -2.74 -4.75
N PRO A 97 -8.49 -2.31 -5.92
CA PRO A 97 -7.98 -0.95 -6.11
C PRO A 97 -9.07 0.12 -6.01
N PHE A 98 -10.31 -0.19 -6.42
CA PHE A 98 -11.42 0.76 -6.44
C PHE A 98 -11.82 1.21 -5.03
N THR A 99 -11.85 0.28 -4.07
CA THR A 99 -12.20 0.53 -2.67
C THR A 99 -10.99 0.69 -1.76
N HIS A 100 -9.77 0.52 -2.28
CA HIS A 100 -8.54 0.45 -1.50
C HIS A 100 -8.67 -0.51 -0.30
N SER A 101 -9.12 -1.73 -0.56
CA SER A 101 -9.42 -2.72 0.49
C SER A 101 -8.81 -4.08 0.20
N LEU A 102 -8.71 -4.91 1.24
CA LEU A 102 -8.28 -6.31 1.14
C LEU A 102 -9.47 -7.23 1.39
N THR A 103 -9.63 -8.25 0.56
CA THR A 103 -10.59 -9.34 0.77
C THR A 103 -9.85 -10.66 0.98
N LEU A 104 -10.32 -11.49 1.91
CA LEU A 104 -9.71 -12.80 2.16
C LEU A 104 -9.87 -13.67 0.91
N SER A 105 -8.77 -14.19 0.39
CA SER A 105 -8.78 -15.13 -0.73
C SER A 105 -9.06 -16.53 -0.20
N THR A 106 -10.14 -17.15 -0.67
CA THR A 106 -10.44 -18.56 -0.44
C THR A 106 -9.93 -19.36 -1.64
N LEU A 107 -9.04 -20.32 -1.40
CA LEU A 107 -8.64 -21.34 -2.39
C LEU A 107 -9.70 -22.44 -2.48
#